data_AF-A0A7S1HGS2-F1
#
_entry.id   AF-A0A7S1HGS2-F1
#
_cell.length_a   1.000
_cell.length_b   1.000
_cell.length_c   1.000
_cell.angle_alpha   90.00
_cell.angle_beta   90.00
_cell.angle_gamma   90.00
#
_symmetry.space_group_name_H-M   'P 1'
#
loop_
_entity.id
_entity.type
_entity.pdbx_description
1 polymer ?
#
loop_
_entity_poly.entity_id
_entity_poly.type
_entity_poly.pdbx_seq_one_letter_code
_entity_poly.pdbx_strand_id
1 'polypeptide(L)'
;VVIQQMGRFEEALRSYRNAARVHPEVATSFFNMAKAYQDVGRVRDAIAMFRRAVIVKPDFYEAKASLAGALTPLRLWGKAVELLEEAMTLRPDNAEGLYLLAFALMHVCGWDKLQGVMQRLRGAVDTRVASNQPPGVEPYATLTFPWHPLSLLSVARHHSQAASSLVR
;
A
#
# COMPACT_ATOMS: atom_id res chain seq x y z
N VAL A 1 17.29 -3.53 -21.79
CA VAL A 1 16.54 -3.15 -20.57
C VAL A 1 16.31 -4.33 -19.63
N VAL A 2 15.73 -5.46 -20.09
CA VAL A 2 15.43 -6.64 -19.25
C VAL A 2 16.68 -7.26 -18.57
N ILE A 3 17.78 -7.45 -19.31
CA ILE A 3 19.03 -8.01 -18.76
C ILE A 3 19.66 -7.09 -17.70
N GLN A 4 19.58 -5.77 -17.90
CA GLN A 4 20.04 -4.77 -16.92
C GLN A 4 19.18 -4.76 -15.65
N GLN A 5 17.86 -4.93 -15.77
CA GLN A 5 16.98 -5.05 -14.59
C GLN A 5 17.25 -6.34 -13.81
N MET A 6 17.51 -7.45 -14.50
CA MET A 6 17.88 -8.72 -13.86
C MET A 6 19.22 -8.65 -13.12
N GLY A 7 20.24 -8.03 -13.72
CA GLY A 7 21.55 -7.83 -13.06
C GLY A 7 21.45 -6.96 -11.80
N ARG A 8 20.74 -5.82 -11.88
CA ARG A 8 20.49 -4.94 -10.72
C ARG A 8 19.68 -5.63 -9.63
N PHE A 9 18.77 -6.51 -10.00
CA PHE A 9 17.96 -7.29 -9.07
C PHE A 9 18.79 -8.32 -8.29
N GLU A 10 19.67 -9.05 -8.95
CA GLU A 10 20.57 -10.00 -8.27
C GLU A 10 21.55 -9.31 -7.33
N GLU A 11 22.06 -8.13 -7.71
CA GLU A 11 22.90 -7.28 -6.87
C GLU A 11 22.13 -6.74 -5.65
N ALA A 12 20.87 -6.30 -5.84
CA ALA A 12 20.00 -5.87 -4.76
C ALA A 12 19.73 -7.01 -3.77
N LEU A 13 19.40 -8.21 -4.25
CA LEU A 13 19.19 -9.38 -3.40
C LEU A 13 20.46 -9.79 -2.63
N ARG A 14 21.64 -9.71 -3.25
CA ARG A 14 22.93 -9.93 -2.57
C ARG A 14 23.18 -8.89 -1.48
N SER A 15 22.95 -7.61 -1.79
CA SER A 15 23.11 -6.52 -0.82
C SER A 15 22.15 -6.67 0.36
N TYR A 16 20.89 -7.03 0.13
CA TYR A 16 19.93 -7.25 1.21
C TYR A 16 20.23 -8.49 2.06
N ARG A 17 20.70 -9.60 1.46
CA ARG A 17 21.16 -10.78 2.21
C ARG A 17 22.36 -10.47 3.10
N ASN A 18 23.25 -9.60 2.65
CA ASN A 18 24.38 -9.14 3.46
C ASN A 18 23.93 -8.15 4.54
N ALA A 19 23.05 -7.20 4.24
CA ALA A 19 22.50 -6.26 5.21
C ALA A 19 21.73 -6.96 6.35
N ALA A 20 20.95 -8.00 6.03
CA ALA A 20 20.25 -8.82 7.01
C ALA A 20 21.16 -9.58 7.97
N ARG A 21 22.47 -9.72 7.65
CA ARG A 21 23.47 -10.33 8.54
C ARG A 21 24.14 -9.34 9.49
N VAL A 22 24.06 -8.04 9.21
CA VAL A 22 24.92 -7.02 9.85
C VAL A 22 24.14 -6.00 10.68
N HIS A 23 22.83 -5.78 10.44
CA HIS A 23 22.09 -4.68 11.09
C HIS A 23 20.78 -5.06 11.82
N PRO A 24 20.37 -4.26 12.85
CA PRO A 24 19.15 -4.46 13.64
C PRO A 24 17.82 -4.23 12.90
N GLU A 25 17.83 -3.69 11.68
CA GLU A 25 16.61 -3.44 10.88
C GLU A 25 16.29 -4.57 9.90
N VAL A 26 16.31 -5.80 10.40
CA VAL A 26 16.05 -7.02 9.62
C VAL A 26 14.67 -6.96 8.94
N ALA A 27 13.66 -6.39 9.61
CA ALA A 27 12.33 -6.24 9.04
C ALA A 27 12.31 -5.29 7.82
N THR A 28 12.97 -4.13 7.91
CA THR A 28 13.12 -3.17 6.80
C THR A 28 13.83 -3.81 5.60
N SER A 29 14.85 -4.63 5.87
CA SER A 29 15.58 -5.37 4.82
C SER A 29 14.67 -6.36 4.09
N PHE A 30 13.88 -7.16 4.82
CA PHE A 30 12.90 -8.06 4.21
C PHE A 30 11.82 -7.31 3.41
N PHE A 31 11.35 -6.18 3.93
CA PHE A 31 10.39 -5.34 3.23
C PHE A 31 10.95 -4.81 1.90
N ASN A 32 12.19 -4.32 1.89
CA ASN A 32 12.85 -3.84 0.67
C ASN A 32 13.12 -4.96 -0.34
N MET A 33 13.51 -6.15 0.13
CA MET A 33 13.61 -7.34 -0.74
C MET A 33 12.26 -7.67 -1.38
N ALA A 34 11.17 -7.60 -0.61
CA ALA A 34 9.83 -7.89 -1.10
C ALA A 34 9.40 -6.90 -2.19
N LYS A 35 9.64 -5.61 -1.99
CA LYS A 35 9.44 -4.57 -3.03
C LYS A 35 10.23 -4.89 -4.30
N ALA A 36 11.52 -5.22 -4.17
CA ALA A 36 12.34 -5.60 -5.33
C ALA A 36 11.80 -6.83 -6.07
N TYR A 37 11.30 -7.85 -5.35
CA TYR A 37 10.64 -9.02 -5.95
C TYR A 37 9.34 -8.63 -6.67
N GLN A 38 8.57 -7.70 -6.11
CA GLN A 38 7.33 -7.21 -6.71
C GLN A 38 7.60 -6.46 -8.01
N ASP A 39 8.63 -5.61 -8.05
CA ASP A 39 9.01 -4.82 -9.23
C ASP A 39 9.41 -5.69 -10.43
N VAL A 40 9.96 -6.88 -10.18
CA VAL A 40 10.29 -7.86 -11.23
C VAL A 40 9.18 -8.90 -11.48
N GLY A 41 7.98 -8.68 -10.93
CA GLY A 41 6.81 -9.55 -11.13
C GLY A 41 6.85 -10.87 -10.37
N ARG A 42 7.83 -11.09 -9.47
CA ARG A 42 7.94 -12.29 -8.63
C ARG A 42 7.07 -12.19 -7.37
N VAL A 43 5.77 -12.14 -7.57
CA VAL A 43 4.76 -11.88 -6.52
C VAL A 43 4.84 -12.89 -5.36
N ARG A 44 5.07 -14.18 -5.62
CA ARG A 44 5.17 -15.21 -4.56
C ARG A 44 6.36 -14.99 -3.63
N ASP A 45 7.51 -14.59 -4.19
CA ASP A 45 8.71 -14.29 -3.41
C ASP A 45 8.54 -13.00 -2.63
N ALA A 46 7.88 -11.99 -3.21
CA ALA A 46 7.51 -10.76 -2.51
C ALA A 46 6.66 -11.05 -1.28
N ILE A 47 5.61 -11.86 -1.42
CA ILE A 47 4.75 -12.29 -0.30
C ILE A 47 5.57 -12.98 0.79
N ALA A 48 6.49 -13.87 0.43
CA ALA A 48 7.33 -14.57 1.40
C ALA A 48 8.20 -13.59 2.20
N MET A 49 8.78 -12.58 1.55
CA MET A 49 9.61 -11.58 2.20
C MET A 49 8.79 -10.59 3.04
N PHE A 50 7.63 -10.12 2.55
CA PHE A 50 6.73 -9.29 3.35
C PHE A 50 6.26 -10.02 4.62
N ARG A 51 5.93 -11.32 4.52
CA ARG A 51 5.59 -12.12 5.71
C ARG A 51 6.72 -12.17 6.72
N ARG A 52 7.97 -12.34 6.27
CA ARG A 52 9.13 -12.30 7.17
C ARG A 52 9.28 -10.94 7.84
N ALA A 53 9.07 -9.84 7.10
CA ALA A 53 9.08 -8.50 7.68
C ALA A 53 8.03 -8.34 8.80
N VAL A 54 6.80 -8.81 8.55
CA VAL A 54 5.70 -8.76 9.55
C VAL A 54 5.99 -9.65 10.77
N ILE A 55 6.58 -10.84 10.59
CA ILE A 55 6.97 -11.72 11.72
C ILE A 55 8.05 -11.07 12.58
N VAL A 56 9.06 -10.46 11.96
CA VAL A 56 10.16 -9.81 12.69
C VAL A 56 9.70 -8.53 13.36
N LYS A 57 8.80 -7.78 12.72
CA LYS A 57 8.25 -6.53 13.25
C LYS A 57 6.72 -6.52 13.08
N PRO A 58 5.96 -7.02 14.08
CA PRO A 58 4.50 -7.09 14.02
C PRO A 58 3.79 -5.74 13.97
N ASP A 59 4.44 -4.65 14.37
CA ASP A 59 3.95 -3.27 14.29
C ASP A 59 4.42 -2.55 13.00
N PHE A 60 4.87 -3.29 11.98
CA PHE A 60 5.32 -2.71 10.73
C PHE A 60 4.16 -2.46 9.75
N TYR A 61 3.59 -1.27 9.84
CA TYR A 61 2.47 -0.82 9.00
C TYR A 61 2.70 -1.08 7.50
N GLU A 62 3.82 -0.60 6.95
CA GLU A 62 4.11 -0.66 5.52
C GLU A 62 4.21 -2.10 5.01
N ALA A 63 4.78 -3.00 5.82
CA ALA A 63 4.88 -4.41 5.49
C ALA A 63 3.52 -5.11 5.51
N LYS A 64 2.64 -4.80 6.48
CA LYS A 64 1.27 -5.35 6.52
C LYS A 64 0.43 -4.87 5.33
N ALA A 65 0.42 -3.57 5.07
CA ALA A 65 -0.33 -2.99 3.94
C ALA A 65 0.18 -3.52 2.59
N SER A 66 1.51 -3.63 2.41
CA SER A 66 2.10 -4.17 1.19
C SER A 66 1.86 -5.68 1.04
N LEU A 67 1.88 -6.45 2.14
CA LEU A 67 1.50 -7.86 2.11
C LEU A 67 0.04 -8.02 1.68
N ALA A 68 -0.88 -7.24 2.25
CA ALA A 68 -2.28 -7.25 1.85
C ALA A 68 -2.46 -6.91 0.36
N GLY A 69 -1.77 -5.87 -0.12
CA GLY A 69 -1.75 -5.50 -1.54
C GLY A 69 -1.20 -6.62 -2.44
N ALA A 70 -0.17 -7.34 -2.01
CA ALA A 70 0.39 -8.47 -2.76
C ALA A 70 -0.54 -9.71 -2.77
N LEU A 71 -1.46 -9.84 -1.80
CA LEU A 71 -2.46 -10.91 -1.73
C LEU A 71 -3.70 -10.63 -2.59
N THR A 72 -3.97 -9.36 -2.91
CA THR A 72 -5.10 -8.90 -3.75
C THR A 72 -5.14 -9.58 -5.13
N PRO A 73 -4.06 -9.63 -5.94
CA PRO A 73 -4.06 -10.33 -7.22
C PRO A 73 -4.33 -11.84 -7.10
N LEU A 74 -4.06 -12.43 -5.93
CA LEU A 74 -4.32 -13.84 -5.64
C LEU A 74 -5.75 -14.09 -5.14
N ARG A 75 -6.59 -13.05 -5.07
CA ARG A 75 -7.96 -13.08 -4.55
C ARG A 75 -8.07 -13.59 -3.11
N LEU A 76 -6.99 -13.44 -2.34
CA LEU A 76 -6.94 -13.84 -0.92
C LEU A 76 -7.48 -12.71 -0.03
N TRP A 77 -8.72 -12.28 -0.31
CA TRP A 77 -9.33 -11.08 0.24
C TRP A 77 -9.51 -11.12 1.76
N GLY A 78 -9.94 -12.26 2.33
CA GLY A 78 -10.11 -12.39 3.78
C GLY A 78 -8.81 -12.12 4.55
N LYS A 79 -7.68 -12.67 4.09
CA LYS A 79 -6.35 -12.42 4.68
C LYS A 79 -5.89 -10.98 4.48
N ALA A 80 -6.23 -10.36 3.35
CA ALA A 80 -5.94 -8.96 3.12
C ALA A 80 -6.72 -8.07 4.10
N VAL A 81 -8.01 -8.35 4.35
CA VAL A 81 -8.82 -7.65 5.35
C VAL A 81 -8.20 -7.78 6.74
N GLU A 82 -7.85 -8.99 7.21
CA GLU A 82 -7.22 -9.21 8.52
C GLU A 82 -5.95 -8.35 8.68
N LEU A 83 -5.03 -8.41 7.71
CA LEU A 83 -3.78 -7.65 7.74
C LEU A 83 -4.00 -6.14 7.70
N LEU A 84 -5.00 -5.67 6.96
CA LEU A 84 -5.32 -4.25 6.86
C LEU A 84 -6.00 -3.75 8.12
N GLU A 85 -6.89 -4.52 8.74
CA GLU A 85 -7.48 -4.19 10.04
C GLU A 85 -6.39 -4.04 11.10
N GLU A 86 -5.44 -4.98 11.16
CA GLU A 86 -4.27 -4.86 12.03
C GLU A 86 -3.35 -3.69 11.67
N ALA A 87 -3.18 -3.37 10.39
CA ALA A 87 -2.40 -2.19 10.00
C ALA A 87 -3.11 -0.90 10.44
N MET A 88 -4.44 -0.87 10.36
CA MET A 88 -5.24 0.30 10.72
C MET A 88 -5.26 0.57 12.23
N THR A 89 -4.93 -0.40 13.09
CA THR A 89 -4.72 -0.12 14.52
C THR A 89 -3.45 0.70 14.76
N LEU A 90 -2.46 0.60 13.88
CA LEU A 90 -1.18 1.32 13.98
C LEU A 90 -1.28 2.74 13.40
N ARG A 91 -2.00 2.89 12.28
CA ARG A 91 -2.21 4.18 11.62
C ARG A 91 -3.68 4.33 11.19
N PRO A 92 -4.57 4.71 12.13
CA PRO A 92 -6.01 4.75 11.89
C PRO A 92 -6.46 5.69 10.76
N ASP A 93 -5.73 6.79 10.54
CA ASP A 93 -6.15 7.84 9.60
C ASP A 93 -5.32 7.83 8.30
N ASN A 94 -4.62 6.73 8.02
CA ASN A 94 -3.89 6.59 6.77
C ASN A 94 -4.86 6.35 5.60
N ALA A 95 -4.98 7.34 4.69
CA ALA A 95 -5.90 7.29 3.56
C ALA A 95 -5.66 6.10 2.62
N GLU A 96 -4.41 5.76 2.33
CA GLU A 96 -4.07 4.63 1.45
C GLU A 96 -4.52 3.30 2.06
N GLY A 97 -4.25 3.10 3.35
CA GLY A 97 -4.64 1.88 4.06
C GLY A 97 -6.15 1.75 4.25
N LEU A 98 -6.84 2.84 4.55
CA LEU A 98 -8.31 2.88 4.61
C LEU A 98 -8.93 2.54 3.25
N TYR A 99 -8.34 3.03 2.16
CA TYR A 99 -8.75 2.67 0.80
C TYR A 99 -8.54 1.18 0.51
N LEU A 100 -7.36 0.64 0.80
CA LEU A 100 -7.06 -0.79 0.62
C LEU A 100 -8.03 -1.66 1.43
N LEU A 101 -8.36 -1.26 2.66
CA LEU A 101 -9.30 -1.97 3.51
C LEU A 101 -10.72 -1.92 2.92
N ALA A 102 -11.18 -0.75 2.49
CA ALA A 102 -12.48 -0.61 1.83
C ALA A 102 -12.57 -1.48 0.57
N PHE A 103 -11.53 -1.47 -0.27
CA PHE A 103 -11.44 -2.28 -1.47
C PHE A 103 -11.54 -3.79 -1.16
N ALA A 104 -10.78 -4.26 -0.16
CA ALA A 104 -10.82 -5.67 0.25
C ALA A 104 -12.20 -6.04 0.85
N LEU A 105 -12.81 -5.15 1.64
CA LEU A 105 -14.14 -5.34 2.22
C LEU A 105 -15.23 -5.48 1.16
N MET A 106 -15.20 -4.69 0.08
CA MET A 106 -16.14 -4.85 -1.04
C MET A 106 -16.05 -6.24 -1.66
N HIS A 107 -14.84 -6.78 -1.80
CA HIS A 107 -14.63 -8.11 -2.39
C HIS A 107 -15.06 -9.27 -1.50
N VAL A 108 -15.11 -9.08 -0.17
CA VAL A 108 -15.67 -10.07 0.77
C VAL A 108 -17.11 -9.79 1.18
N CYS A 109 -17.77 -8.80 0.57
CA CYS A 109 -19.11 -8.35 0.95
C CYS A 109 -19.21 -7.94 2.43
N GLY A 110 -18.14 -7.36 2.99
CA GLY A 110 -18.03 -6.92 4.39
C GLY A 110 -18.72 -5.58 4.64
N TRP A 111 -19.99 -5.47 4.26
CA TRP A 111 -20.74 -4.21 4.23
C TRP A 111 -20.89 -3.56 5.61
N ASP A 112 -20.99 -4.37 6.67
CA ASP A 112 -21.14 -3.90 8.06
C ASP A 112 -19.99 -2.99 8.50
N LYS A 113 -18.75 -3.32 8.09
CA LYS A 113 -17.56 -2.52 8.39
C LYS A 113 -17.30 -1.43 7.34
N LEU A 114 -17.72 -1.66 6.10
CA LEU A 114 -17.39 -0.80 4.97
C LEU A 114 -17.84 0.65 5.19
N GLN A 115 -19.06 0.87 5.69
CA GLN A 115 -19.59 2.23 5.87
C GLN A 115 -18.70 3.08 6.79
N GLY A 116 -18.25 2.51 7.91
CA GLY A 116 -17.36 3.21 8.85
C GLY A 116 -15.97 3.47 8.26
N VAL A 117 -15.39 2.50 7.54
CA VAL A 117 -14.11 2.67 6.85
C VAL A 117 -14.20 3.77 5.79
N MET A 118 -15.30 3.82 5.03
CA MET A 118 -15.53 4.82 4.00
C MET A 118 -15.69 6.24 4.56
N GLN A 119 -16.37 6.39 5.70
CA GLN A 119 -16.49 7.67 6.38
C GLN A 119 -15.11 8.17 6.85
N ARG A 120 -14.30 7.29 7.44
CA ARG A 120 -12.93 7.61 7.86
C ARG A 120 -12.04 7.96 6.68
N LEU A 121 -12.13 7.20 5.58
CA LEU A 121 -11.37 7.47 4.36
C LEU A 121 -11.66 8.87 3.82
N ARG A 122 -12.95 9.24 3.74
CA ARG A 122 -13.36 10.58 3.31
C ARG A 122 -12.76 11.65 4.22
N GLY A 123 -12.91 11.51 5.53
CA GLY A 123 -12.34 12.46 6.49
C GLY A 123 -10.82 12.61 6.37
N ALA A 124 -10.10 11.50 6.21
CA ALA A 124 -8.66 11.52 6.00
C ALA A 124 -8.26 12.24 4.71
N VAL A 125 -8.97 12.00 3.61
CA VAL A 125 -8.70 12.64 2.32
C VAL A 125 -9.05 14.13 2.34
N ASP A 126 -10.21 14.50 2.86
CA ASP A 126 -10.64 15.90 2.98
C ASP A 126 -9.66 16.70 3.85
N THR A 127 -9.18 16.13 4.97
CA THR A 127 -8.18 16.77 5.83
C THR A 127 -6.86 17.02 5.10
N ARG A 128 -6.39 16.04 4.31
CA ARG A 128 -5.15 16.16 3.54
C ARG A 128 -5.28 17.21 2.43
N VAL A 129 -6.39 17.20 1.69
CA VAL A 129 -6.69 18.18 0.65
C VAL A 129 -6.79 19.59 1.24
N ALA A 130 -7.49 19.77 2.36
CA ALA A 130 -7.59 21.06 3.04
C ALA A 130 -6.24 21.57 3.54
N SER A 131 -5.32 20.66 3.90
CA SER A 131 -3.95 20.98 4.33
C SER A 131 -2.95 21.09 3.17
N ASN A 132 -3.43 21.11 1.92
CA ASN A 132 -2.60 21.15 0.70
C ASN A 132 -1.57 20.01 0.61
N GLN A 133 -1.92 18.84 1.15
CA GLN A 133 -1.14 17.61 1.04
C GLN A 133 -1.71 16.70 -0.05
N PRO A 134 -0.89 15.78 -0.60
CA PRO A 134 -1.37 14.76 -1.51
C PRO A 134 -2.55 13.99 -0.91
N PRO A 135 -3.65 13.75 -1.63
CA PRO A 135 -4.85 13.09 -1.10
C PRO A 135 -4.59 11.72 -0.44
N GLY A 136 -3.51 11.03 -0.81
CA GLY A 136 -3.18 9.69 -0.28
C GLY A 136 -4.00 8.56 -0.92
N VAL A 137 -4.82 8.89 -1.92
CA VAL A 137 -5.53 7.95 -2.79
C VAL A 137 -5.43 8.41 -4.24
N GLU A 138 -5.52 7.45 -5.16
CA GLU A 138 -5.57 7.72 -6.59
C GLU A 138 -6.96 8.22 -7.04
N PRO A 139 -7.07 8.98 -8.15
CA PRO A 139 -8.37 9.46 -8.61
C PRO A 139 -9.35 8.32 -8.90
N TYR A 140 -8.88 7.21 -9.47
CA TYR A 140 -9.73 6.05 -9.77
C TYR A 140 -10.34 5.43 -8.50
N ALA A 141 -9.58 5.38 -7.40
CA ALA A 141 -10.07 4.90 -6.10
C ALA A 141 -11.34 5.65 -5.70
N THR A 142 -11.39 6.95 -5.93
CA THR A 142 -12.53 7.80 -5.54
C THR A 142 -13.77 7.60 -6.41
N LEU A 143 -13.62 7.10 -7.65
CA LEU A 143 -14.74 6.80 -8.56
C LEU A 143 -15.51 5.53 -8.19
N THR A 144 -14.88 4.61 -7.45
CA THR A 144 -15.51 3.35 -7.04
C THR A 144 -16.52 3.51 -5.91
N PHE A 145 -16.72 4.74 -5.41
CA PHE A 145 -17.55 5.04 -4.25
C PHE A 145 -18.44 6.28 -4.45
N PRO A 146 -19.59 6.38 -3.77
CA PRO A 146 -20.44 7.57 -3.84
C PRO A 146 -19.82 8.71 -3.04
N TRP A 147 -18.93 9.45 -3.69
CA TRP A 147 -18.33 10.69 -3.17
C TRP A 147 -18.99 11.90 -3.80
N HIS A 148 -18.94 13.03 -3.07
CA HIS A 148 -19.45 14.29 -3.61
C HIS A 148 -18.59 14.71 -4.82
N PRO A 149 -19.18 15.17 -5.95
CA PRO A 149 -18.45 15.50 -7.17
C PRO A 149 -17.29 16.48 -6.98
N LEU A 150 -17.41 17.44 -6.05
CA LEU A 150 -16.33 18.38 -5.74
C LEU A 150 -15.12 17.71 -5.08
N SER A 151 -15.35 16.69 -4.23
CA SER A 151 -14.26 15.93 -3.62
C SER A 151 -13.49 15.15 -4.69
N LEU A 152 -14.19 14.52 -5.64
CA LEU A 152 -13.57 13.84 -6.79
C LEU A 152 -12.69 14.79 -7.60
N LEU A 153 -13.22 15.98 -7.91
CA LEU A 153 -12.51 17.00 -8.66
C LEU A 153 -11.24 17.48 -7.95
N SER A 154 -11.29 17.62 -6.62
CA SER A 154 -10.13 18.05 -5.82
C SER A 154 -8.97 17.04 -5.90
N VAL A 155 -9.28 15.74 -5.80
CA VAL A 155 -8.29 14.67 -5.92
C VAL A 155 -7.69 14.64 -7.32
N ALA A 156 -8.53 14.70 -8.35
CA ALA A 156 -8.07 14.71 -9.74
C ALA A 156 -7.16 15.90 -10.06
N ARG A 157 -7.51 17.11 -9.59
CA ARG A 157 -6.69 18.32 -9.77
C ARG A 157 -5.32 18.19 -9.14
N HIS A 158 -5.23 17.66 -7.92
CA HIS A 158 -3.94 17.50 -7.24
C HIS A 158 -2.99 16.56 -8.03
N HIS A 159 -3.51 15.45 -8.57
CA HIS A 159 -2.72 14.53 -9.40
C HIS A 159 -2.31 15.17 -10.73
N SER A 160 -3.20 15.91 -11.38
CA SER A 160 -2.88 16.62 -12.62
C SER A 160 -1.77 17.66 -12.43
N GLN A 161 -1.81 18.45 -11.36
CA GLN A 161 -0.79 19.46 -11.07
C GLN A 161 0.59 18.83 -10.81
N ALA A 162 0.62 17.76 -10.01
CA ALA A 162 1.87 17.02 -9.75
C ALA A 162 2.48 16.46 -11.05
N ALA A 163 1.66 15.87 -11.91
CA ALA A 163 2.11 15.38 -13.20
C ALA A 163 2.66 16.50 -14.10
N SER A 164 1.99 17.66 -14.15
CA SER A 164 2.46 18.81 -14.94
C SER A 164 3.77 19.42 -14.44
N SER A 165 4.06 19.33 -13.14
CA SER A 165 5.34 19.81 -12.58
C SER A 165 6.54 18.92 -12.93
N LEU A 166 6.33 17.64 -13.26
CA LEU A 166 7.39 16.69 -13.61
C LEU A 166 7.86 16.81 -15.07
N VAL A 167 7.12 17.55 -15.91
CA VAL A 167 7.38 17.71 -17.35
C VAL A 167 8.10 19.03 -17.66
N ARG A 168 8.41 19.85 -16.65
CA ARG A 168 9.21 21.09 -16.76
C ARG A 168 10.60 20.88 -16.21
#